data_AF-A0A369AI49-F1
#
_entry.id   AF-A0A369AI49-F1
#
_cell.length_a   1.000
_cell.length_b   1.000
_cell.length_c   1.000
_cell.angle_alpha   90.00
_cell.angle_beta   90.00
_cell.angle_gamma   90.00
#
_symmetry.space_group_name_H-M   'P 1'
#
loop_
_entity.id
_entity.type
_entity.pdbx_description
1 polymer ?
#
loop_
_entity_poly.entity_id
_entity_poly.type
_entity_poly.pdbx_seq_one_letter_code
_entity_poly.pdbx_strand_id
1 'polypeptide(L)'
;MEKLLVSSCLMGCKVRYNGSDLPMSRADFSWLAEHFELVSFCPEVAGGLPTPRPPAEIDAGAGSDVLSGGSRVIGSDGVDVSEAFINGAYLALQTCQTNNIRFAMLTESSPSCGSATIYNGSFDGIKKQGQGVAAALLVQHGIHVFSQETFNDFKALMKMRGLNYRELGVFEPVIQEEATGCGIAAVANILGKTYSQMKASANAMGIYADDKSLWSNTKYVREMLSAAGARTSTEEIPFASWSTLPDLALLAIKHHQEEGKDFWHWVVFKRVDGKAFVLDSASYLPANIRTDFEGMQPKWFIEVMVS
;
A
#
# COMPACT_ATOMS: atom_id res chain seq x y z
N MET A 1 -1.86 -4.59 21.32
CA MET A 1 -2.68 -4.58 20.09
C MET A 1 -2.37 -3.28 19.37
N GLU A 2 -2.22 -3.27 18.04
CA GLU A 2 -1.98 -2.01 17.30
C GLU A 2 -3.25 -1.13 17.39
N LYS A 3 -3.09 0.20 17.43
CA LYS A 3 -4.22 1.13 17.49
C LYS A 3 -4.64 1.56 16.09
N LEU A 4 -5.95 1.70 15.89
CA LEU A 4 -6.56 2.15 14.63
C LEU A 4 -7.45 3.36 14.91
N LEU A 5 -7.22 4.48 14.21
CA LEU A 5 -8.15 5.61 14.25
C LEU A 5 -9.39 5.24 13.44
N VAL A 6 -10.60 5.42 13.99
CA VAL A 6 -11.85 5.11 13.29
C VAL A 6 -12.79 6.31 13.37
N SER A 7 -13.38 6.72 12.24
CA SER A 7 -14.42 7.74 12.24
C SER A 7 -15.54 7.35 13.22
N SER A 8 -15.88 8.20 14.19
CA SER A 8 -16.84 7.85 15.24
C SER A 8 -18.22 7.43 14.69
N CYS A 9 -18.65 7.96 13.55
CA CYS A 9 -19.91 7.54 12.91
C CYS A 9 -19.88 6.08 12.41
N LEU A 10 -18.71 5.56 12.01
CA LEU A 10 -18.51 4.14 11.67
C LEU A 10 -18.65 3.22 12.89
N MET A 11 -18.47 3.75 14.10
CA MET A 11 -18.62 3.04 15.37
C MET A 11 -20.03 3.16 15.98
N GLY A 12 -21.00 3.74 15.26
CA GLY A 12 -22.36 3.94 15.76
C GLY A 12 -22.55 5.19 16.63
N CYS A 13 -21.57 6.10 16.68
CA CYS A 13 -21.77 7.38 17.35
C CYS A 13 -22.59 8.32 16.45
N LYS A 14 -23.62 8.94 17.03
CA LYS A 14 -24.52 9.89 16.36
C LYS A 14 -23.88 11.28 16.17
N VAL A 15 -22.80 11.35 15.40
CA VAL A 15 -21.98 12.56 15.21
C VAL A 15 -22.03 13.14 13.79
N ARG A 16 -22.78 12.51 12.87
CA ARG A 16 -22.94 13.05 11.52
C ARG A 16 -23.67 14.38 11.55
N TYR A 17 -23.56 15.16 10.47
CA TYR A 17 -24.17 16.48 10.36
C TYR A 17 -25.68 16.49 10.70
N ASN A 18 -26.40 15.43 10.36
CA ASN A 18 -27.84 15.26 10.63
C ASN A 18 -28.16 14.58 11.98
N GLY A 19 -27.18 14.39 12.87
CA GLY A 19 -27.37 13.69 14.14
C GLY A 19 -27.58 12.17 14.02
N SER A 20 -27.27 11.58 12.87
CA SER A 20 -27.27 10.12 12.66
C SER A 20 -25.86 9.53 12.79
N ASP A 21 -25.77 8.21 12.68
CA ASP A 21 -24.53 7.44 12.54
C ASP A 21 -24.40 6.88 11.10
N LEU A 22 -23.32 6.15 10.86
CA LEU A 22 -23.14 5.34 9.65
C LEU A 22 -22.32 4.10 10.04
N PRO A 23 -22.88 3.21 10.87
CA PRO A 23 -22.12 2.10 11.42
C PRO A 23 -21.63 1.19 10.29
N MET A 24 -20.42 0.67 10.46
CA MET A 24 -19.96 -0.43 9.60
C MET A 24 -20.83 -1.66 9.78
N SER A 25 -20.68 -2.63 8.88
CA SER A 25 -21.29 -3.95 9.07
C SER A 25 -20.82 -4.55 10.40
N ARG A 26 -21.70 -5.31 11.07
CA ARG A 26 -21.37 -5.97 12.33
C ARG A 26 -20.14 -6.87 12.20
N ALA A 27 -20.00 -7.56 11.07
CA ALA A 27 -18.88 -8.45 10.80
C ALA A 27 -17.56 -7.67 10.70
N ASP A 28 -17.55 -6.55 9.96
CA ASP A 28 -16.35 -5.72 9.79
C ASP A 28 -15.96 -5.01 11.09
N PHE A 29 -16.94 -4.54 11.86
CA PHE A 29 -16.69 -3.95 13.18
C PHE A 29 -16.12 -4.97 14.17
N SER A 30 -16.71 -6.17 14.25
CA SER A 30 -16.17 -7.26 15.09
C SER A 30 -14.75 -7.61 14.68
N TRP A 31 -14.47 -7.73 13.37
CA TRP A 31 -13.13 -8.00 12.89
C TRP A 31 -12.13 -6.91 13.30
N LEU A 32 -12.51 -5.63 13.18
CA LEU A 32 -11.66 -4.52 13.66
C LEU A 32 -11.37 -4.62 15.16
N ALA A 33 -12.40 -4.83 15.98
CA ALA A 33 -12.27 -4.89 17.44
C ALA A 33 -11.46 -6.11 17.93
N GLU A 34 -11.42 -7.19 17.16
CA GLU A 34 -10.59 -8.36 17.45
C GLU A 34 -9.10 -8.13 17.19
N HIS A 35 -8.75 -7.27 16.21
CA HIS A 35 -7.38 -7.09 15.74
C HIS A 35 -6.73 -5.77 16.17
N PHE A 36 -7.54 -4.75 16.51
CA PHE A 36 -7.09 -3.40 16.83
C PHE A 36 -7.74 -2.85 18.09
N GLU A 37 -6.98 -2.02 18.82
CA GLU A 37 -7.57 -1.10 19.77
C GLU A 37 -8.14 0.10 19.00
N LEU A 38 -9.46 0.26 19.00
CA LEU A 38 -10.15 1.26 18.19
C LEU A 38 -10.19 2.62 18.89
N VAL A 39 -9.61 3.63 18.26
CA VAL A 39 -9.61 5.01 18.72
C VAL A 39 -10.67 5.78 17.93
N SER A 40 -11.82 6.00 18.56
CA SER A 40 -12.94 6.74 17.97
C SER A 40 -12.60 8.22 17.84
N PHE A 41 -12.79 8.79 16.64
CA PHE A 41 -12.56 10.22 16.42
C PHE A 41 -13.51 10.83 15.38
N CYS A 42 -14.01 12.03 15.64
CA CYS A 42 -14.79 12.82 14.70
C CYS A 42 -14.12 14.19 14.52
N PRO A 43 -13.43 14.43 13.38
CA PRO A 43 -12.69 15.68 13.23
C PRO A 43 -13.57 16.93 13.28
N GLU A 44 -14.78 16.86 12.68
CA GLU A 44 -15.71 18.00 12.66
C GLU A 44 -16.15 18.42 14.08
N VAL A 45 -16.50 17.45 14.94
CA VAL A 45 -16.89 17.72 16.33
C VAL A 45 -15.68 18.11 17.17
N ALA A 46 -14.54 17.45 17.01
CA ALA A 46 -13.29 17.81 17.70
C ALA A 46 -12.82 19.22 17.33
N GLY A 47 -13.07 19.65 16.09
CA GLY A 47 -12.84 21.01 15.60
C GLY A 47 -13.84 22.05 16.09
N GLY A 48 -14.86 21.66 16.85
CA GLY A 48 -15.81 22.57 17.50
C GLY A 48 -17.19 22.67 16.84
N LEU A 49 -17.47 21.93 15.76
CA LEU A 49 -18.79 21.98 15.13
C LEU A 49 -19.85 21.22 15.96
N PRO A 50 -21.10 21.72 16.01
CA PRO A 50 -22.17 21.07 16.76
C PRO A 50 -22.67 19.79 16.07
N THR A 51 -23.50 19.03 16.79
CA THR A 51 -24.33 17.97 16.21
C THR A 51 -25.79 18.18 16.64
N PRO A 52 -26.74 18.40 15.71
CA PRO A 52 -26.56 18.50 14.26
C PRO A 52 -25.86 19.80 13.81
N ARG A 53 -25.48 19.87 12.54
CA ARG A 53 -24.88 21.03 11.84
C ARG A 53 -25.28 21.02 10.36
N PRO A 54 -25.23 22.16 9.65
CA PRO A 54 -25.42 22.19 8.20
C PRO A 54 -24.45 21.25 7.48
N PRO A 55 -24.87 20.57 6.38
CA PRO A 55 -23.94 19.94 5.46
C PRO A 55 -22.88 20.93 5.00
N ALA A 56 -21.64 20.47 4.81
CA ALA A 56 -20.57 21.30 4.27
C ALA A 56 -19.87 20.58 3.12
N GLU A 57 -19.32 21.34 2.18
CA GLU A 57 -18.55 20.84 1.05
C GLU A 57 -17.31 21.70 0.83
N ILE A 58 -16.28 21.12 0.19
CA ILE A 58 -15.08 21.86 -0.21
C ILE A 58 -15.40 22.61 -1.52
N ASP A 59 -15.34 23.95 -1.49
CA ASP A 59 -15.82 24.80 -2.58
C ASP A 59 -15.05 24.61 -3.91
N ALA A 60 -13.76 24.31 -3.83
CA ALA A 60 -12.87 24.08 -4.98
C ALA A 60 -11.73 23.12 -4.61
N GLY A 61 -11.24 22.29 -5.53
CA GLY A 61 -10.13 21.38 -5.20
C GLY A 61 -10.49 20.32 -4.15
N ALA A 62 -9.57 20.03 -3.24
CA ALA A 62 -9.64 18.98 -2.21
C ALA A 62 -9.05 19.43 -0.86
N GLY A 63 -9.04 18.53 0.13
CA GLY A 63 -8.61 18.83 1.50
C GLY A 63 -7.20 19.41 1.62
N SER A 64 -6.27 19.01 0.74
CA SER A 64 -4.93 19.59 0.66
C SER A 64 -4.92 21.07 0.28
N ASP A 65 -5.87 21.51 -0.55
CA ASP A 65 -6.01 22.91 -0.95
C ASP A 65 -6.56 23.74 0.21
N VAL A 66 -7.47 23.20 1.01
CA VAL A 66 -7.93 23.84 2.26
C VAL A 66 -6.78 24.01 3.25
N LEU A 67 -5.96 22.97 3.45
CA LEU A 67 -4.81 23.01 4.36
C LEU A 67 -3.75 24.04 3.97
N SER A 68 -3.62 24.33 2.67
CA SER A 68 -2.69 25.33 2.13
C SER A 68 -3.31 26.73 1.97
N GLY A 69 -4.61 26.89 2.31
CA GLY A 69 -5.34 28.15 2.18
C GLY A 69 -5.82 28.50 0.76
N GLY A 70 -5.76 27.55 -0.18
CA GLY A 70 -6.22 27.70 -1.56
C GLY A 70 -7.70 27.39 -1.80
N SER A 71 -8.39 26.80 -0.82
CA SER A 71 -9.84 26.52 -0.86
C SER A 71 -10.46 26.64 0.54
N ARG A 72 -11.79 26.61 0.62
CA ARG A 72 -12.57 26.68 1.85
C ARG A 72 -13.57 25.52 1.95
N VAL A 73 -13.92 25.19 3.18
CA VAL A 73 -15.08 24.34 3.48
C VAL A 73 -16.26 25.25 3.79
N ILE A 74 -17.28 25.21 2.94
CA ILE A 74 -18.47 26.07 3.04
C ILE A 74 -19.64 25.21 3.49
N GLY A 75 -20.40 25.69 4.47
CA GLY A 75 -21.69 25.12 4.89
C GLY A 75 -22.78 25.44 3.87
N SER A 76 -23.84 24.63 3.82
CA SER A 76 -24.99 24.87 2.93
C SER A 76 -25.76 26.15 3.26
N ASP A 77 -25.51 26.73 4.44
CA ASP A 77 -25.99 28.05 4.89
C ASP A 77 -25.09 29.21 4.42
N GLY A 78 -24.01 28.91 3.69
CA GLY A 78 -23.04 29.87 3.17
C GLY A 78 -21.93 30.25 4.17
N VAL A 79 -21.90 29.64 5.35
CA VAL A 79 -20.90 29.95 6.38
C VAL A 79 -19.59 29.23 6.06
N ASP A 80 -18.47 29.96 6.12
CA ASP A 80 -17.14 29.35 6.04
C ASP A 80 -16.81 28.66 7.37
N VAL A 81 -16.63 27.34 7.32
CA VAL A 81 -16.33 26.48 8.47
C VAL A 81 -14.92 25.88 8.39
N SER A 82 -14.06 26.40 7.50
CA SER A 82 -12.72 25.87 7.22
C SER A 82 -11.87 25.72 8.49
N GLU A 83 -11.90 26.70 9.39
CA GLU A 83 -11.09 26.68 10.61
C GLU A 83 -11.41 25.47 11.49
N ALA A 84 -12.68 25.12 11.66
CA ALA A 84 -13.08 23.95 12.43
C ALA A 84 -12.62 22.65 11.77
N PHE A 85 -12.69 22.56 10.43
CA PHE A 85 -12.20 21.40 9.69
C PHE A 85 -10.68 21.23 9.78
N ILE A 86 -9.93 22.33 9.68
CA ILE A 86 -8.46 22.35 9.81
C ILE A 86 -8.05 21.98 11.24
N ASN A 87 -8.66 22.60 12.25
CA ASN A 87 -8.40 22.29 13.67
C ASN A 87 -8.71 20.81 13.97
N GLY A 88 -9.85 20.31 13.48
CA GLY A 88 -10.23 18.91 13.59
C GLY A 88 -9.22 17.96 12.95
N ALA A 89 -8.67 18.31 11.79
CA ALA A 89 -7.63 17.53 11.11
C ALA A 89 -6.34 17.47 11.94
N TYR A 90 -5.85 18.59 12.46
CA TYR A 90 -4.65 18.62 13.31
C TYR A 90 -4.85 17.85 14.62
N LEU A 91 -6.04 17.91 15.23
CA LEU A 91 -6.36 17.11 16.41
C LEU A 91 -6.41 15.61 16.08
N ALA A 92 -6.88 15.22 14.90
CA ALA A 92 -6.81 13.83 14.43
C ALA A 92 -5.35 13.37 14.28
N LEU A 93 -4.51 14.21 13.65
CA LEU A 93 -3.08 13.93 13.49
C LEU A 93 -2.37 13.80 14.85
N GLN A 94 -2.62 14.74 15.77
CA GLN A 94 -2.08 14.70 17.12
C GLN A 94 -2.52 13.43 17.87
N THR A 95 -3.79 13.04 17.71
CA THR A 95 -4.32 11.79 18.27
C THR A 95 -3.55 10.59 17.72
N CYS A 96 -3.29 10.55 16.42
CA CYS A 96 -2.51 9.49 15.80
C CYS A 96 -1.08 9.45 16.32
N GLN A 97 -0.38 10.58 16.35
CA GLN A 97 1.01 10.69 16.80
C GLN A 97 1.16 10.28 18.28
N THR A 98 0.30 10.80 19.16
CA THR A 98 0.34 10.49 20.60
C THR A 98 0.06 9.02 20.89
N ASN A 99 -0.72 8.36 20.03
CA ASN A 99 -1.10 6.96 20.19
C ASN A 99 -0.28 5.99 19.31
N ASN A 100 0.74 6.48 18.58
CA ASN A 100 1.51 5.70 17.60
C ASN A 100 0.62 4.96 16.57
N ILE A 101 -0.48 5.60 16.15
CA ILE A 101 -1.39 5.05 15.14
C ILE A 101 -0.76 5.27 13.76
N ARG A 102 -0.84 4.25 12.90
CA ARG A 102 -0.34 4.31 11.50
C ARG A 102 -1.44 4.12 10.45
N PHE A 103 -2.63 3.75 10.89
CA PHE A 103 -3.78 3.45 10.02
C PHE A 103 -5.00 4.21 10.50
N ALA A 104 -5.84 4.63 9.57
CA ALA A 104 -7.14 5.23 9.86
C ALA A 104 -8.23 4.63 8.96
N MET A 105 -9.38 4.32 9.56
CA MET A 105 -10.60 3.88 8.88
C MET A 105 -11.61 5.03 8.93
N LEU A 106 -11.73 5.77 7.83
CA LEU A 106 -12.46 7.02 7.75
C LEU A 106 -13.71 6.92 6.88
N THR A 107 -14.74 7.71 7.19
CA THR A 107 -15.97 7.72 6.39
C THR A 107 -15.77 8.35 5.00
N GLU A 108 -16.03 7.58 3.96
CA GLU A 108 -15.90 8.01 2.55
C GLU A 108 -16.81 9.21 2.20
N SER A 109 -16.40 10.00 1.20
CA SER A 109 -17.15 11.15 0.65
C SER A 109 -17.33 12.37 1.57
N SER A 110 -16.95 12.30 2.86
CA SER A 110 -17.02 13.45 3.77
C SER A 110 -15.99 14.54 3.41
N PRO A 111 -16.33 15.84 3.52
CA PRO A 111 -15.36 16.94 3.36
C PRO A 111 -14.21 16.89 4.38
N SER A 112 -14.34 16.14 5.48
CA SER A 112 -13.27 15.90 6.44
C SER A 112 -12.59 14.55 6.22
N CYS A 113 -13.39 13.48 6.16
CA CYS A 113 -12.94 12.09 6.28
C CYS A 113 -12.84 11.35 4.94
N GLY A 114 -13.37 11.91 3.84
CA GLY A 114 -13.36 11.26 2.53
C GLY A 114 -11.95 10.89 2.09
N SER A 115 -11.74 9.64 1.69
CA SER A 115 -10.40 9.10 1.45
C SER A 115 -10.02 9.09 -0.03
N ALA A 116 -11.01 8.92 -0.91
CA ALA A 116 -10.85 8.90 -2.36
C ALA A 116 -11.81 9.86 -3.07
N THR A 117 -13.00 10.07 -2.51
CA THR A 117 -14.00 10.98 -3.07
C THR A 117 -14.47 12.01 -2.06
N ILE A 118 -14.96 13.13 -2.57
CA ILE A 118 -15.66 14.20 -1.83
C ILE A 118 -16.78 14.75 -2.71
N TYR A 119 -17.73 15.49 -2.13
CA TYR A 119 -18.71 16.24 -2.93
C TYR A 119 -18.07 17.39 -3.70
N ASN A 120 -18.70 17.81 -4.80
CA ASN A 120 -18.08 18.72 -5.77
C ASN A 120 -17.99 20.19 -5.30
N GLY A 121 -18.74 20.60 -4.28
CA GLY A 121 -18.81 21.98 -3.78
C GLY A 121 -20.09 22.72 -4.17
N SER A 122 -20.95 22.10 -4.99
CA SER A 122 -22.17 22.71 -5.54
C SER A 122 -23.44 22.34 -4.77
N PHE A 123 -23.36 21.46 -3.76
CA PHE A 123 -24.52 20.95 -3.02
C PHE A 123 -25.59 20.26 -3.90
N ASP A 124 -25.18 19.71 -5.04
CA ASP A 124 -26.04 18.98 -5.99
C ASP A 124 -25.96 17.44 -5.81
N GLY A 125 -25.18 16.98 -4.84
CA GLY A 125 -24.97 15.56 -4.55
C GLY A 125 -23.96 14.86 -5.47
N ILE A 126 -23.33 15.59 -6.40
CA ILE A 126 -22.30 15.04 -7.29
C ILE A 126 -20.98 14.92 -6.53
N LYS A 127 -20.31 13.77 -6.71
CA LYS A 127 -19.00 13.49 -6.13
C LYS A 127 -17.90 13.71 -7.15
N LYS A 128 -16.72 14.12 -6.68
CA LYS A 128 -15.46 14.21 -7.44
C LYS A 128 -14.37 13.41 -6.74
N GLN A 129 -13.32 13.08 -7.47
CA GLN A 129 -12.09 12.55 -6.88
C GLN A 129 -11.44 13.61 -6.00
N GLY A 130 -10.98 13.21 -4.81
CA GLY A 130 -10.39 14.11 -3.84
C GLY A 130 -10.53 13.60 -2.41
N GLN A 131 -9.67 14.10 -1.53
CA GLN A 131 -9.68 13.75 -0.11
C GLN A 131 -10.32 14.86 0.71
N GLY A 132 -10.92 14.50 1.84
CA GLY A 132 -11.32 15.46 2.86
C GLY A 132 -10.12 16.03 3.62
N VAL A 133 -10.34 17.11 4.37
CA VAL A 133 -9.27 17.86 5.05
C VAL A 133 -8.46 16.99 6.03
N ALA A 134 -9.13 16.18 6.85
CA ALA A 134 -8.44 15.31 7.82
C ALA A 134 -7.74 14.14 7.12
N ALA A 135 -8.38 13.51 6.14
CA ALA A 135 -7.78 12.44 5.36
C ALA A 135 -6.48 12.91 4.66
N ALA A 136 -6.53 14.06 4.00
CA ALA A 136 -5.37 14.66 3.33
C ALA A 136 -4.21 14.92 4.30
N LEU A 137 -4.49 15.53 5.47
CA LEU A 137 -3.44 15.83 6.46
C LEU A 137 -2.79 14.54 7.02
N LEU A 138 -3.61 13.52 7.30
CA LEU A 138 -3.13 12.24 7.80
C LEU A 138 -2.22 11.54 6.77
N VAL A 139 -2.63 11.52 5.50
CA VAL A 139 -1.81 10.95 4.40
C VAL A 139 -0.49 11.71 4.25
N GLN A 140 -0.51 13.04 4.29
CA GLN A 140 0.72 13.87 4.23
C GLN A 140 1.72 13.55 5.35
N HIS A 141 1.26 13.00 6.47
CA HIS A 141 2.09 12.63 7.61
C HIS A 141 2.32 11.11 7.72
N GLY A 142 2.13 10.36 6.64
CA GLY A 142 2.45 8.94 6.55
C GLY A 142 1.45 8.00 7.24
N ILE A 143 0.25 8.49 7.58
CA ILE A 143 -0.86 7.65 8.05
C ILE A 143 -1.58 7.07 6.84
N HIS A 144 -1.75 5.76 6.81
CA HIS A 144 -2.48 5.07 5.75
C HIS A 144 -3.98 5.17 6.01
N VAL A 145 -4.70 5.82 5.11
CA VAL A 145 -6.14 6.06 5.24
C VAL A 145 -6.92 5.08 4.35
N PHE A 146 -7.90 4.43 4.94
CA PHE A 146 -8.87 3.54 4.31
C PHE A 146 -10.28 4.03 4.61
N SER A 147 -11.26 3.49 3.90
CA SER A 147 -12.67 3.74 4.16
C SER A 147 -13.46 2.46 4.29
N GLN A 148 -14.73 2.58 4.68
CA GLN A 148 -15.64 1.44 4.73
C GLN A 148 -15.79 0.75 3.36
N GLU A 149 -15.49 1.44 2.25
CA GLU A 149 -15.53 0.88 0.91
C GLU A 149 -14.26 0.08 0.56
N THR A 150 -13.10 0.49 1.08
CA THR A 150 -11.80 -0.19 0.91
C THR A 150 -11.46 -1.14 2.07
N PHE A 151 -12.46 -1.53 2.86
CA PHE A 151 -12.26 -2.38 4.03
C PHE A 151 -11.67 -3.76 3.70
N ASN A 152 -12.00 -4.34 2.55
CA ASN A 152 -11.42 -5.61 2.12
C ASN A 152 -9.94 -5.47 1.79
N ASP A 153 -9.52 -4.36 1.18
CA ASP A 153 -8.11 -4.07 0.91
C ASP A 153 -7.35 -3.84 2.22
N PHE A 154 -7.97 -3.14 3.17
CA PHE A 154 -7.43 -3.00 4.52
C PHE A 154 -7.25 -4.37 5.20
N LYS A 155 -8.27 -5.24 5.17
CA LYS A 155 -8.16 -6.62 5.70
C LYS A 155 -7.06 -7.40 5.01
N ALA A 156 -6.93 -7.30 3.69
CA ALA A 156 -5.87 -7.96 2.95
C ALA A 156 -4.48 -7.45 3.39
N LEU A 157 -4.32 -6.13 3.52
CA LEU A 157 -3.09 -5.52 4.02
C LEU A 157 -2.77 -5.94 5.46
N MET A 158 -3.75 -5.89 6.37
CA MET A 158 -3.52 -6.25 7.77
C MET A 158 -3.24 -7.75 7.95
N LYS A 159 -3.89 -8.60 7.15
CA LYS A 159 -3.50 -10.00 7.01
C LYS A 159 -2.04 -10.09 6.59
N MET A 160 -1.64 -9.45 5.48
CA MET A 160 -0.25 -9.43 5.01
C MET A 160 0.75 -8.95 6.08
N ARG A 161 0.36 -8.02 6.95
CA ARG A 161 1.20 -7.47 8.04
C ARG A 161 1.27 -8.35 9.28
N GLY A 162 0.20 -9.11 9.58
CA GLY A 162 0.04 -9.93 10.79
C GLY A 162 0.35 -11.42 10.61
N LEU A 163 0.55 -11.87 9.38
CA LEU A 163 0.97 -13.24 9.11
C LEU A 163 2.48 -13.36 9.16
N ASN A 164 2.97 -14.39 9.84
CA ASN A 164 4.13 -15.09 9.34
C ASN A 164 3.80 -15.46 7.89
N TYR A 165 4.47 -14.81 6.94
CA TYR A 165 4.20 -14.79 5.49
C TYR A 165 3.99 -16.16 4.79
N ARG A 166 4.04 -17.28 5.52
CA ARG A 166 3.79 -18.66 5.06
C ARG A 166 2.31 -19.06 4.97
N GLU A 167 1.40 -18.48 5.75
CA GLU A 167 0.05 -19.08 5.93
C GLU A 167 -1.09 -18.50 5.09
N LEU A 168 -0.89 -17.43 4.31
CA LEU A 168 -2.03 -16.77 3.65
C LEU A 168 -1.83 -16.43 2.16
N GLY A 169 -0.83 -16.99 1.48
CA GLY A 169 -0.82 -17.07 0.01
C GLY A 169 -0.95 -15.76 -0.78
N VAL A 170 -0.79 -14.57 -0.16
CA VAL A 170 -0.80 -13.27 -0.86
C VAL A 170 0.61 -12.85 -1.34
N PHE A 171 1.62 -13.61 -0.94
CA PHE A 171 2.77 -13.93 -1.79
C PHE A 171 2.94 -15.44 -1.68
N GLU A 172 2.16 -16.23 -2.43
CA GLU A 172 2.73 -17.51 -2.83
C GLU A 172 3.96 -17.16 -3.65
N PRO A 173 5.19 -17.43 -3.15
CA PRO A 173 6.37 -17.16 -3.94
C PRO A 173 6.17 -17.91 -5.23
N VAL A 174 6.24 -17.21 -6.34
CA VAL A 174 6.08 -17.86 -7.63
C VAL A 174 7.25 -18.81 -7.77
N ILE A 175 6.96 -20.11 -7.71
CA ILE A 175 7.95 -21.17 -7.85
C ILE A 175 8.19 -21.36 -9.34
N GLN A 176 9.45 -21.45 -9.73
CA GLN A 176 9.78 -21.73 -11.12
C GLN A 176 9.32 -23.15 -11.48
N GLU A 177 8.64 -23.30 -12.63
CA GLU A 177 8.25 -24.63 -13.13
C GLU A 177 9.40 -25.27 -13.94
N GLU A 178 10.21 -24.48 -14.64
CA GLU A 178 11.41 -24.94 -15.34
C GLU A 178 12.70 -24.71 -14.54
N ALA A 179 13.71 -25.57 -14.76
CA ALA A 179 15.04 -25.44 -14.16
C ALA A 179 15.70 -24.08 -14.42
N THR A 180 15.39 -23.49 -15.56
CA THR A 180 15.88 -22.23 -16.13
C THR A 180 14.93 -21.05 -15.90
N GLY A 181 13.83 -21.28 -15.17
CA GLY A 181 12.71 -20.35 -15.01
C GLY A 181 12.84 -19.27 -13.95
N CYS A 182 13.95 -19.19 -13.20
CA CYS A 182 14.09 -18.28 -12.05
C CYS A 182 13.89 -16.80 -12.41
N GLY A 183 14.35 -16.36 -13.59
CA GLY A 183 14.12 -14.99 -14.07
C GLY A 183 12.63 -14.68 -14.31
N ILE A 184 11.89 -15.61 -14.92
CA ILE A 184 10.45 -15.48 -15.16
C ILE A 184 9.70 -15.46 -13.82
N ALA A 185 10.05 -16.36 -12.91
CA ALA A 185 9.46 -16.43 -11.58
C ALA A 185 9.73 -15.16 -10.76
N ALA A 186 10.94 -14.59 -10.84
CA ALA A 186 11.27 -13.35 -10.14
C ALA A 186 10.44 -12.17 -10.65
N VAL A 187 10.27 -12.02 -11.97
CA VAL A 187 9.41 -10.98 -12.53
C VAL A 187 7.94 -11.20 -12.16
N ALA A 188 7.48 -12.45 -12.14
CA ALA A 188 6.13 -12.79 -11.68
C ALA A 188 5.90 -12.37 -10.21
N ASN A 189 6.88 -12.64 -9.33
CA ASN A 189 6.87 -12.22 -7.92
C ASN A 189 6.88 -10.69 -7.72
N ILE A 190 7.49 -9.95 -8.66
CA ILE A 190 7.50 -8.48 -8.64
C ILE A 190 6.15 -7.93 -9.09
N LEU A 191 5.59 -8.45 -10.18
CA LEU A 191 4.39 -7.92 -10.84
C LEU A 191 3.07 -8.51 -10.30
N GLY A 192 3.13 -9.45 -9.35
CA GLY A 192 1.94 -10.11 -8.80
C GLY A 192 1.22 -11.01 -9.81
N LYS A 193 1.98 -11.70 -10.68
CA LYS A 193 1.44 -12.64 -11.68
C LYS A 193 1.73 -14.09 -11.29
N THR A 194 0.97 -15.04 -11.84
CA THR A 194 1.35 -16.46 -11.75
C THR A 194 2.54 -16.78 -12.66
N TYR A 195 3.22 -17.90 -12.40
CA TYR A 195 4.32 -18.37 -13.25
C TYR A 195 3.85 -18.56 -14.70
N SER A 196 2.72 -19.23 -14.90
CA SER A 196 2.13 -19.49 -16.21
C SER A 196 1.76 -18.20 -16.98
N GLN A 197 1.20 -17.20 -16.31
CA GLN A 197 0.89 -15.90 -16.90
C GLN A 197 2.16 -15.16 -17.33
N MET A 198 3.19 -15.19 -16.48
CA MET A 198 4.45 -14.53 -16.79
C MET A 198 5.20 -15.24 -17.91
N LYS A 199 5.23 -16.58 -17.91
CA LYS A 199 5.78 -17.40 -18.98
C LYS A 199 5.09 -17.14 -20.32
N ALA A 200 3.76 -17.03 -20.34
CA ALA A 200 3.03 -16.68 -21.56
C ALA A 200 3.42 -15.29 -22.10
N SER A 201 3.59 -14.31 -21.20
CA SER A 201 4.07 -12.97 -21.56
C SER A 201 5.51 -12.99 -22.08
N ALA A 202 6.39 -13.78 -21.45
CA ALA A 202 7.79 -13.95 -21.86
C ALA A 202 7.88 -14.61 -23.25
N ASN A 203 7.14 -15.69 -23.48
CA ASN A 203 7.09 -16.38 -24.77
C ASN A 203 6.63 -15.45 -25.91
N ALA A 204 5.68 -14.56 -25.64
CA ALA A 204 5.23 -13.55 -26.62
C ALA A 204 6.32 -12.53 -26.98
N MET A 205 7.33 -12.36 -26.12
CA MET A 205 8.52 -11.53 -26.35
C MET A 205 9.70 -12.32 -26.95
N GLY A 206 9.50 -13.62 -27.27
CA GLY A 206 10.57 -14.50 -27.73
C GLY A 206 11.53 -14.96 -26.62
N ILE A 207 11.11 -14.84 -25.36
CA ILE A 207 11.87 -15.25 -24.17
C ILE A 207 11.29 -16.58 -23.69
N TYR A 208 12.03 -17.67 -23.90
CA TYR A 208 11.54 -19.02 -23.61
C TYR A 208 12.19 -19.60 -22.38
N ALA A 209 11.37 -20.23 -21.53
CA ALA A 209 11.79 -20.73 -20.24
C ALA A 209 12.89 -21.80 -20.32
N ASP A 210 13.05 -22.52 -21.43
CA ASP A 210 14.08 -23.54 -21.68
C ASP A 210 15.42 -22.96 -22.21
N ASP A 211 15.47 -21.66 -22.49
CA ASP A 211 16.71 -20.98 -22.87
C ASP A 211 17.64 -20.84 -21.66
N LYS A 212 18.82 -21.45 -21.74
CA LYS A 212 19.86 -21.38 -20.70
C LYS A 212 20.39 -19.95 -20.48
N SER A 213 20.21 -19.03 -21.42
CA SER A 213 20.63 -17.64 -21.30
C SER A 213 19.84 -16.85 -20.25
N LEU A 214 18.66 -17.33 -19.84
CA LEU A 214 17.83 -16.74 -18.77
C LEU A 214 18.51 -16.69 -17.40
N TRP A 215 19.52 -17.54 -17.16
CA TRP A 215 20.27 -17.55 -15.91
C TRP A 215 21.23 -16.37 -15.78
N SER A 216 21.60 -15.73 -16.89
CA SER A 216 22.78 -14.85 -16.92
C SER A 216 22.49 -13.48 -17.52
N ASN A 217 21.50 -13.37 -18.42
CA ASN A 217 21.26 -12.14 -19.14
C ASN A 217 20.19 -11.27 -18.47
N THR A 218 20.63 -10.17 -17.87
CA THR A 218 19.77 -9.22 -17.16
C THR A 218 18.82 -8.49 -18.11
N LYS A 219 19.08 -8.49 -19.42
CA LYS A 219 18.21 -7.90 -20.44
C LYS A 219 16.79 -8.47 -20.42
N TYR A 220 16.64 -9.78 -20.29
CA TYR A 220 15.31 -10.42 -20.36
C TYR A 220 14.40 -10.01 -19.20
N VAL A 221 14.91 -10.02 -17.97
CA VAL A 221 14.15 -9.59 -16.79
C VAL A 221 13.80 -8.10 -16.87
N ARG A 222 14.71 -7.27 -17.40
CA ARG A 222 14.48 -5.84 -17.62
C ARG A 222 13.42 -5.58 -18.69
N GLU A 223 13.46 -6.30 -19.81
CA GLU A 223 12.46 -6.20 -20.88
C GLU A 223 11.06 -6.60 -20.38
N MET A 224 10.96 -7.71 -19.64
CA MET A 224 9.70 -8.15 -19.05
C MET A 224 9.13 -7.14 -18.04
N LEU A 225 9.98 -6.56 -17.18
CA LEU A 225 9.58 -5.52 -16.22
C LEU A 225 9.15 -4.23 -16.93
N SER A 226 9.93 -3.78 -17.92
CA SER A 226 9.64 -2.56 -18.68
C SER A 226 8.34 -2.68 -19.48
N ALA A 227 8.05 -3.84 -20.04
CA ALA A 227 6.80 -4.09 -20.76
C ALA A 227 5.57 -4.00 -19.86
N ALA A 228 5.74 -4.18 -18.54
CA ALA A 228 4.71 -4.01 -17.53
C ALA A 228 4.71 -2.62 -16.87
N GLY A 229 5.49 -1.66 -17.39
CA GLY A 229 5.58 -0.30 -16.86
C GLY A 229 6.52 -0.11 -15.66
N ALA A 230 7.19 -1.17 -15.21
CA ALA A 230 8.17 -1.07 -14.13
C ALA A 230 9.50 -0.49 -14.65
N ARG A 231 10.14 0.37 -13.85
CA ARG A 231 11.46 0.93 -14.14
C ARG A 231 12.54 0.17 -13.38
N THR A 232 13.75 0.12 -13.91
CA THR A 232 14.90 -0.54 -13.28
C THR A 232 16.14 0.36 -13.27
N SER A 233 17.05 0.18 -12.31
CA SER A 233 18.36 0.87 -12.32
C SER A 233 19.12 0.55 -13.60
N THR A 234 19.77 1.52 -14.25
CA THR A 234 20.43 1.29 -15.56
C THR A 234 21.56 0.26 -15.51
N GLU A 235 22.23 0.14 -14.37
CA GLU A 235 23.33 -0.78 -14.15
C GLU A 235 23.00 -1.82 -13.08
N GLU A 236 23.83 -2.86 -13.04
CA GLU A 236 23.90 -3.83 -11.95
C GLU A 236 24.75 -3.24 -10.82
N ILE A 237 24.15 -2.98 -9.67
CA ILE A 237 24.79 -2.27 -8.57
C ILE A 237 25.47 -3.32 -7.66
N PRO A 238 26.78 -3.21 -7.38
CA PRO A 238 27.46 -4.14 -6.48
C PRO A 238 26.78 -4.22 -5.11
N PHE A 239 26.61 -5.44 -4.62
CA PHE A 239 26.01 -5.65 -3.30
C PHE A 239 27.00 -5.26 -2.20
N ALA A 240 26.60 -4.32 -1.34
CA ALA A 240 27.38 -3.92 -0.16
C ALA A 240 26.82 -4.54 1.12
N SER A 241 25.52 -4.37 1.39
CA SER A 241 24.84 -5.00 2.53
C SER A 241 23.33 -5.04 2.34
N TRP A 242 22.66 -5.93 3.09
CA TRP A 242 21.20 -6.05 3.12
C TRP A 242 20.48 -4.77 3.59
N SER A 243 21.11 -3.98 4.46
CA SER A 243 20.54 -2.73 4.95
C SER A 243 20.58 -1.60 3.93
N THR A 244 21.53 -1.65 2.99
CA THR A 244 21.68 -0.64 1.92
C THR A 244 20.81 -0.88 0.70
N LEU A 245 20.16 -2.04 0.59
CA LEU A 245 19.26 -2.33 -0.52
C LEU A 245 18.04 -1.40 -0.52
N PRO A 246 17.50 -1.02 -1.70
CA PRO A 246 16.22 -0.33 -1.80
C PRO A 246 15.09 -1.27 -1.35
N ASP A 247 13.86 -0.74 -1.23
CA ASP A 247 12.72 -1.53 -0.72
C ASP A 247 12.27 -2.65 -1.68
N LEU A 248 12.68 -2.58 -2.95
CA LEU A 248 12.46 -3.63 -3.93
C LEU A 248 13.67 -3.77 -4.85
N ALA A 249 14.27 -4.96 -4.87
CA ALA A 249 15.41 -5.25 -5.72
C ALA A 249 15.38 -6.69 -6.26
N LEU A 250 15.88 -6.87 -7.48
CA LEU A 250 16.23 -8.17 -8.04
C LEU A 250 17.69 -8.46 -7.71
N LEU A 251 17.98 -9.59 -7.06
CA LEU A 251 19.31 -9.98 -6.61
C LEU A 251 19.83 -11.20 -7.39
N ALA A 252 21.15 -11.22 -7.61
CA ALA A 252 21.88 -12.39 -8.09
C ALA A 252 22.66 -13.02 -6.91
N ILE A 253 22.21 -14.17 -6.38
CA ILE A 253 22.70 -14.72 -5.09
C ILE A 253 23.53 -16.00 -5.15
N LYS A 254 23.52 -16.72 -6.28
CA LYS A 254 24.27 -17.96 -6.43
C LYS A 254 25.05 -17.91 -7.73
N HIS A 255 26.33 -18.24 -7.64
CA HIS A 255 27.24 -18.30 -8.77
C HIS A 255 27.55 -19.76 -9.09
N HIS A 256 27.23 -20.20 -10.30
CA HIS A 256 27.93 -21.36 -10.87
C HIS A 256 28.52 -20.96 -12.22
N GLN A 257 29.67 -21.54 -12.55
CA GLN A 257 30.31 -21.34 -13.84
C GLN A 257 30.22 -22.63 -14.65
N GLU A 258 29.73 -22.51 -15.88
CA GLU A 258 29.87 -23.54 -16.90
C GLU A 258 30.59 -22.93 -18.11
N GLU A 259 31.68 -23.55 -18.55
CA GLU A 259 32.46 -23.14 -19.73
C GLU A 259 32.86 -21.65 -19.72
N GLY A 260 33.14 -21.08 -18.54
CA GLY A 260 33.57 -19.69 -18.37
C GLY A 260 32.43 -18.65 -18.39
N LYS A 261 31.17 -19.08 -18.44
CA LYS A 261 29.99 -18.21 -18.28
C LYS A 261 29.47 -18.28 -16.85
N ASP A 262 29.20 -17.12 -16.28
CA ASP A 262 28.56 -16.98 -14.97
C ASP A 262 27.05 -17.22 -15.11
N PHE A 263 26.51 -18.10 -14.29
CA PHE A 263 25.09 -18.36 -14.17
C PHE A 263 24.62 -17.94 -12.78
N TRP A 264 23.55 -17.15 -12.75
CA TRP A 264 23.01 -16.55 -11.54
C TRP A 264 21.67 -17.17 -11.16
N HIS A 265 21.49 -17.41 -9.87
CA HIS A 265 20.16 -17.63 -9.31
C HIS A 265 19.52 -16.30 -8.91
N TRP A 266 18.38 -16.01 -9.53
CA TRP A 266 17.62 -14.79 -9.33
C TRP A 266 16.67 -14.90 -8.14
N VAL A 267 16.70 -13.92 -7.25
CA VAL A 267 15.75 -13.80 -6.13
C VAL A 267 15.27 -12.35 -5.99
N VAL A 268 14.11 -12.16 -5.36
CA VAL A 268 13.53 -10.83 -5.16
C VAL A 268 13.65 -10.42 -3.71
N PHE A 269 14.39 -9.35 -3.44
CA PHE A 269 14.39 -8.69 -2.14
C PHE A 269 13.20 -7.74 -2.02
N LYS A 270 12.54 -7.77 -0.86
CA LYS A 270 11.50 -6.80 -0.49
C LYS A 270 11.72 -6.30 0.92
N ARG A 271 11.43 -5.01 1.14
CA ARG A 271 11.27 -4.41 2.46
C ARG A 271 9.88 -3.82 2.56
N VAL A 272 9.10 -4.31 3.52
CA VAL A 272 7.74 -3.83 3.79
C VAL A 272 7.65 -3.47 5.26
N ASP A 273 7.25 -2.23 5.57
CA ASP A 273 7.23 -1.70 6.93
C ASP A 273 8.55 -1.89 7.70
N GLY A 274 9.68 -1.72 7.00
CA GLY A 274 11.03 -1.90 7.56
C GLY A 274 11.46 -3.36 7.75
N LYS A 275 10.59 -4.34 7.47
CA LYS A 275 10.93 -5.77 7.53
C LYS A 275 11.43 -6.25 6.17
N ALA A 276 12.68 -6.69 6.13
CA ALA A 276 13.31 -7.25 4.95
C ALA A 276 13.05 -8.75 4.82
N PHE A 277 12.86 -9.24 3.60
CA PHE A 277 12.81 -10.66 3.25
C PHE A 277 13.18 -10.88 1.78
N VAL A 278 13.46 -12.14 1.41
CA VAL A 278 13.76 -12.56 0.04
C VAL A 278 12.71 -13.57 -0.42
N LEU A 279 12.19 -13.39 -1.64
CA LEU A 279 11.40 -14.38 -2.37
C LEU A 279 12.34 -15.16 -3.30
N ASP A 280 12.46 -16.46 -3.07
CA ASP A 280 13.34 -17.35 -3.80
C ASP A 280 12.50 -18.41 -4.52
N SER A 281 12.56 -18.46 -5.85
CA SER A 281 11.70 -19.32 -6.67
C SER A 281 12.14 -20.79 -6.73
N ALA A 282 13.23 -21.17 -6.07
CA ALA A 282 13.78 -22.52 -6.17
C ALA A 282 12.86 -23.57 -5.52
N SER A 283 12.38 -24.53 -6.32
CA SER A 283 11.40 -25.54 -5.89
C SER A 283 11.91 -26.54 -4.84
N TYR A 284 13.22 -26.69 -4.69
CA TYR A 284 13.84 -27.59 -3.71
C TYR A 284 14.00 -26.98 -2.31
N LEU A 285 13.64 -25.71 -2.12
CA LEU A 285 13.79 -25.05 -0.83
C LEU A 285 12.71 -25.51 0.16
N PRO A 286 13.04 -25.60 1.46
CA PRO A 286 12.05 -25.89 2.50
C PRO A 286 11.12 -24.69 2.76
N ALA A 287 11.52 -23.49 2.33
CA ALA A 287 10.68 -22.29 2.33
C ALA A 287 11.20 -21.28 1.29
N ASN A 288 10.27 -20.73 0.50
CA ASN A 288 10.56 -19.80 -0.59
C ASN A 288 10.46 -18.32 -0.18
N ILE A 289 10.09 -18.07 1.07
CA ILE A 289 10.25 -16.78 1.74
C ILE A 289 11.40 -16.94 2.73
N ARG A 290 12.49 -16.25 2.46
CA ARG A 290 13.78 -16.39 3.14
C ARG A 290 14.10 -15.15 3.96
N THR A 291 14.51 -15.39 5.20
CA THR A 291 15.02 -14.38 6.14
C THR A 291 16.41 -14.76 6.68
N ASP A 292 16.93 -15.91 6.24
CA ASP A 292 18.26 -16.44 6.52
C ASP A 292 19.32 -15.74 5.66
N PHE A 293 19.45 -14.41 5.82
CA PHE A 293 20.31 -13.56 5.00
C PHE A 293 21.78 -14.00 4.93
N GLU A 294 22.29 -14.62 5.99
CA GLU A 294 23.65 -15.15 6.06
C GLU A 294 23.84 -16.38 5.14
N GLY A 295 22.76 -17.08 4.79
CA GLY A 295 22.76 -18.22 3.88
C GLY A 295 22.63 -17.85 2.40
N MET A 296 22.76 -16.57 2.07
CA MET A 296 22.68 -16.04 0.71
C MET A 296 23.90 -15.15 0.43
N GLN A 297 24.45 -15.21 -0.79
CA GLN A 297 25.64 -14.45 -1.18
C GLN A 297 25.35 -13.59 -2.42
N PRO A 298 24.64 -12.45 -2.26
CA PRO A 298 24.37 -11.56 -3.38
C PRO A 298 25.66 -10.95 -3.93
N LYS A 299 25.83 -10.96 -5.25
CA LYS A 299 26.94 -10.27 -5.93
C LYS A 299 26.59 -8.82 -6.29
N TRP A 300 25.40 -8.64 -6.83
CA TRP A 300 24.87 -7.35 -7.27
C TRP A 300 23.34 -7.39 -7.28
N PHE A 301 22.74 -6.22 -7.45
CA PHE A 301 21.30 -6.05 -7.52
C PHE A 301 20.87 -5.08 -8.62
N ILE A 302 19.60 -5.17 -9.00
CA ILE A 302 18.91 -4.21 -9.85
C ILE A 302 17.77 -3.64 -9.01
N GLU A 303 17.76 -2.32 -8.80
CA GLU A 303 16.63 -1.65 -8.15
C GLU A 303 15.42 -1.69 -9.08
N VAL A 304 14.24 -1.96 -8.53
CA VAL A 304 12.99 -2.00 -9.29
C VAL A 304 12.00 -1.01 -8.71
N MET A 305 11.46 -0.15 -9.57
CA MET A 305 10.45 0.84 -9.23
C MET A 305 9.15 0.50 -9.97
N VAL A 306 8.14 0.06 -9.22
CA VAL A 306 6.78 -0.17 -9.72
C VAL A 306 5.93 1.07 -9.46
N SER A 307 5.16 1.51 -10.46
CA SER A 307 4.28 2.68 -10.39
C SER A 307 2.94 2.36 -9.72
#